data_AF-A0AAD4EL46-F1
#
_entry.id   AF-A0AAD4EL46-F1
#
_cell.length_a   1.000
_cell.length_b   1.000
_cell.length_c   1.000
_cell.angle_alpha   90.00
_cell.angle_beta   90.00
_cell.angle_gamma   90.00
#
_symmetry.space_group_name_H-M   'P 1'
#
loop_
_entity.id
_entity.type
_entity.pdbx_description
1 polymer ?
#
loop_
_entity_poly.entity_id
_entity_poly.type
_entity_poly.pdbx_seq_one_letter_code
_entity_poly.pdbx_strand_id
1 'polypeptide(L)' 'QILKDAIMFFLQSTPNLPTIIPAMDLIGKKLTLYSNNTNYQLSICAAIGLAKKMLDHYY' A
#
# COMPACT_ATOMS: atom_id res chain seq x y z
N GLN A 1 -7.30 -9.14 3.01
CA GLN A 1 -7.38 -9.05 1.55
C GLN A 1 -6.98 -7.61 1.21
N ILE A 2 -5.72 -7.25 1.50
CA ILE A 2 -5.36 -5.88 1.94
C ILE A 2 -5.59 -4.81 0.88
N LEU A 3 -5.25 -5.10 -0.38
CA LEU A 3 -5.46 -4.15 -1.48
C LEU A 3 -6.94 -3.88 -1.73
N LYS A 4 -7.78 -4.92 -1.67
CA LYS A 4 -9.23 -4.79 -1.84
C LYS A 4 -9.83 -4.00 -0.68
N ASP A 5 -9.39 -4.27 0.54
CA ASP A 5 -9.83 -3.59 1.74
C ASP A 5 -9.44 -2.10 1.69
N ALA A 6 -8.23 -1.78 1.22
CA ALA A 6 -7.76 -0.41 0.99
C ALA A 6 -8.56 0.32 -0.10
N ILE A 7 -8.76 -0.31 -1.26
CA ILE A 7 -9.57 0.29 -2.33
C ILE A 7 -10.98 0.61 -1.82
N MET A 8 -11.60 -0.34 -1.11
CA MET A 8 -12.94 -0.14 -0.57
C MET A 8 -13.00 0.97 0.49
N PHE A 9 -11.97 1.10 1.32
CA PHE A 9 -11.82 2.20 2.27
C PHE A 9 -11.76 3.58 1.59
N PHE A 10 -10.98 3.72 0.51
CA PHE A 10 -10.92 4.97 -0.26
C PHE A 10 -12.14 5.23 -1.15
N LEU A 11 -12.89 4.18 -1.51
CA LEU A 11 -14.05 4.29 -2.40
C LEU A 11 -15.35 4.62 -1.67
N GLN A 12 -15.51 4.20 -0.41
CA GLN A 12 -16.80 4.30 0.30
C GLN A 12 -17.05 5.66 0.95
N SER A 13 -16.04 6.51 1.14
CA SER A 13 -16.17 7.89 1.66
C SER A 13 -14.85 8.63 1.46
N THR A 14 -14.87 9.97 1.43
CA THR A 14 -13.64 10.76 1.63
C THR A 14 -13.12 10.45 3.04
N PRO A 15 -12.06 9.64 3.19
CA PRO A 15 -11.60 9.29 4.52
C PRO A 15 -11.01 10.56 5.14
N ASN A 16 -11.31 10.81 6.41
CA ASN A 16 -10.75 11.98 7.09
C ASN A 16 -9.26 11.76 7.37
N LEU A 17 -8.49 12.84 7.46
CA LEU A 17 -7.04 12.76 7.63
C LEU A 17 -6.61 11.80 8.77
N PRO A 18 -7.23 11.81 9.97
CA PRO A 18 -6.87 10.90 11.06
C PRO A 18 -7.03 9.40 10.74
N THR A 19 -7.92 9.04 9.82
CA THR A 19 -8.13 7.65 9.40
C THR A 19 -7.26 7.25 8.21
N ILE A 20 -6.86 8.21 7.37
CA ILE A 20 -5.92 7.98 6.27
C ILE A 20 -4.53 7.62 6.82
N ILE A 21 -4.05 8.34 7.84
CA ILE A 21 -2.71 8.15 8.42
C ILE A 21 -2.42 6.67 8.75
N PRO A 22 -3.19 6.00 9.63
CA PRO A 22 -2.92 4.61 9.99
C PRO A 22 -3.14 3.63 8.84
N ALA A 23 -4.07 3.93 7.92
CA ALA A 23 -4.33 3.08 6.75
C ALA A 23 -3.14 3.08 5.78
N MET A 24 -2.59 4.25 5.46
CA MET A 24 -1.40 4.38 4.62
C MET A 24 -0.17 3.75 5.27
N ASP A 25 -0.02 3.92 6.58
CA ASP A 25 1.07 3.32 7.35
C ASP A 25 1.05 1.78 7.30
N LEU A 26 -0.15 1.20 7.40
CA LEU A 26 -0.36 -0.25 7.25
C LEU A 26 -0.05 -0.73 5.83
N ILE A 27 -0.48 0.01 4.81
CA ILE A 27 -0.22 -0.31 3.40
C ILE A 27 1.29 -0.27 3.13
N GLY A 28 2.01 0.77 3.55
CA GLY A 28 3.45 0.90 3.36
C GLY A 28 4.26 -0.23 4.01
N LYS A 29 3.88 -0.64 5.23
CA LYS A 29 4.47 -1.81 5.92
C LYS A 29 4.28 -3.09 5.12
N LYS A 30 3.09 -3.30 4.56
CA LYS A 30 2.77 -4.49 3.75
C LYS A 30 3.47 -4.49 2.40
N LEU A 31 3.54 -3.35 1.71
CA LEU A 31 4.31 -3.22 0.47
C LEU A 31 5.79 -3.54 0.71
N THR A 32 6.37 -3.06 1.81
CA THR A 32 7.76 -3.38 2.18
C THR A 32 7.97 -4.87 2.41
N LEU A 33 7.05 -5.52 3.14
CA LEU A 33 7.09 -6.96 3.37
C LEU A 33 7.02 -7.75 2.04
N TYR A 34 6.16 -7.33 1.12
CA TYR A 34 5.99 -8.03 -0.15
C TYR A 34 7.12 -7.76 -1.14
N SER A 35 7.71 -6.56 -1.14
CA SER A 35 8.86 -6.23 -1.99
C SER A 35 10.09 -7.08 -1.67
N ASN A 36 10.24 -7.50 -0.41
CA ASN A 36 11.36 -8.31 0.06
C ASN A 36 11.07 -9.81 0.05
N ASN A 37 9.88 -10.22 -0.41
CA ASN A 37 9.49 -11.62 -0.42
C ASN A 37 9.99 -12.30 -1.70
N THR A 38 10.93 -13.23 -1.55
CA THR A 38 11.55 -13.99 -2.64
C THR A 38 10.60 -15.00 -3.30
N ASN A 39 9.41 -15.23 -2.74
CA ASN A 39 8.38 -16.08 -3.33
C ASN A 39 7.66 -15.41 -4.51
N TYR A 40 7.80 -14.08 -4.68
CA TYR A 40 7.20 -13.37 -5.80
C TYR A 40 8.21 -13.20 -6.95
N GLN A 41 7.68 -13.10 -8.17
CA GLN A 41 8.50 -12.77 -9.34
C GLN A 41 9.11 -11.37 -9.19
N LEU A 42 10.30 -11.19 -9.77
CA LEU A 42 11.01 -9.90 -9.81
C LEU A 42 10.14 -8.75 -10.34
N SER A 43 9.30 -9.00 -11.33
CA SER A 43 8.36 -8.02 -11.88
C SER A 43 7.32 -7.56 -10.86
N ILE A 44 6.81 -8.49 -10.03
CA ILE A 44 5.86 -8.20 -8.96
C ILE A 44 6.55 -7.38 -7.86
N CYS A 45 7.75 -7.76 -7.44
CA CYS A 45 8.53 -6.99 -6.46
C CYS A 45 8.84 -5.59 -6.96
N ALA A 46 9.19 -5.43 -8.24
CA ALA A 46 9.44 -4.14 -8.87
C ALA A 46 8.18 -3.25 -8.87
N ALA A 47 7.02 -3.80 -9.24
CA ALA A 47 5.75 -3.09 -9.19
C ALA A 47 5.38 -2.65 -7.75
N ILE A 48 5.61 -3.52 -6.77
CA ILE A 48 5.38 -3.21 -5.35
C ILE A 48 6.32 -2.11 -4.86
N GLY A 49 7.60 -2.15 -5.23
CA GLY A 49 8.56 -1.10 -4.92
C GLY A 49 8.17 0.25 -5.53
N LEU A 50 7.64 0.24 -6.76
CA LEU A 50 7.12 1.44 -7.41
C LEU A 50 5.89 1.99 -6.68
N ALA A 51 4.95 1.12 -6.30
CA ALA A 51 3.77 1.50 -5.52
C ALA A 51 4.16 2.10 -4.15
N LYS A 52 5.18 1.55 -3.49
CA LYS A 52 5.72 2.11 -2.25
C LYS A 52 6.31 3.51 -2.47
N LYS A 53 7.14 3.68 -3.50
CA LYS A 53 7.73 4.99 -3.81
C LYS A 53 6.67 6.04 -4.12
N MET A 54 5.57 5.65 -4.75
CA MET A 54 4.41 6.52 -4.96
C MET A 54 3.76 6.90 -3.64
N LEU A 55 3.54 5.93 -2.74
CA LEU A 55 2.97 6.19 -1.42
C LEU A 55 3.83 7.19 -0.62
N ASP A 56 5.14 6.94 -0.52
CA ASP A 56 6.11 7.79 0.19
C ASP A 56 6.24 9.21 -0.42
N HIS A 57 5.79 9.41 -1.67
CA HIS A 57 5.83 10.73 -2.32
C HIS A 57 4.62 11.59 -1.98
N TYR A 58 3.45 10.97 -1.85
CA TYR A 58 2.18 11.67 -1.60
C TYR A 58 1.81 11.77 -0.13
N TYR A 59 2.46 10.98 0.73
CA TYR A 59 2.15 10.86 2.14
C TYR A 59 3.45 10.75 2.95
#